data_AF-A0A6P0DVZ9-F1
#
_entry.id   AF-A0A6P0DVZ9-F1
#
_cell.length_a   1.000
_cell.length_b   1.000
_cell.length_c   1.000
_cell.angle_alpha   90.00
_cell.angle_beta   90.00
_cell.angle_gamma   90.00
#
_symmetry.space_group_name_H-M   'P 1'
#
loop_
_entity.id
_entity.type
_entity.pdbx_description
1 polymer ?
#
loop_
_entity_poly.entity_id
_entity_poly.type
_entity_poly.pdbx_seq_one_letter_code
_entity_poly.pdbx_strand_id
1 'polypeptide(L)'
;IYDSLKVMTAAATPDGRRAVLAEICEAFGEGPGVVVFKRAYEDTGIIDRASTIFDAIIEVQHRTSTGGGDHFAKPGANDRIWNSLEKHCLADPANFAEYYGNAIIALANEAWLGPSYQMTAQVNRVNPGGSAQSAHRDYH
;
A
#
# COMPACT_ATOMS: atom_id res chain seq x y z
N ILE A 1 -3.21 17.31 -1.54
CA ILE A 1 -3.45 16.51 -0.31
C ILE A 1 -4.94 16.55 -0.03
N TYR A 2 -5.56 15.39 0.08
CA TYR A 2 -7.00 15.19 0.19
C TYR A 2 -7.40 14.66 1.56
N ASP A 3 -8.62 14.94 1.99
CA ASP A 3 -9.25 14.31 3.15
C ASP A 3 -10.13 13.16 2.67
N SER A 4 -9.84 11.94 3.12
CA SER A 4 -10.50 10.73 2.60
C SER A 4 -12.01 10.72 2.82
N LEU A 5 -12.53 11.24 3.94
CA LEU A 5 -13.97 11.27 4.21
C LEU A 5 -14.69 12.19 3.22
N LYS A 6 -14.10 13.36 2.93
CA LYS A 6 -14.65 14.29 1.92
C LYS A 6 -14.63 13.69 0.53
N VAL A 7 -13.54 13.00 0.16
CA VAL A 7 -13.45 12.29 -1.13
C VAL A 7 -14.54 11.24 -1.26
N MET A 8 -14.73 10.39 -0.24
CA MET A 8 -15.76 9.34 -0.28
C MET A 8 -17.18 9.92 -0.31
N THR A 9 -17.41 11.02 0.41
CA THR A 9 -18.70 11.73 0.39
C THR A 9 -18.98 12.33 -0.99
N ALA A 10 -17.99 12.95 -1.62
CA ALA A 10 -18.12 13.48 -2.97
C ALA A 10 -18.34 12.37 -4.01
N ALA A 11 -17.71 11.21 -3.83
CA ALA A 11 -17.84 10.05 -4.71
C ALA A 11 -19.12 9.23 -4.49
N ALA A 12 -20.03 9.64 -3.58
CA ALA A 12 -21.24 8.90 -3.25
C ALA A 12 -22.31 8.90 -4.35
N THR A 13 -22.23 9.83 -5.31
CA THR A 13 -23.12 9.89 -6.48
C THR A 13 -22.38 9.49 -7.75
N PRO A 14 -23.06 8.99 -8.80
CA PRO A 14 -22.40 8.65 -10.06
C PRO A 14 -21.62 9.83 -10.68
N ASP A 15 -22.20 11.04 -10.63
CA ASP A 15 -21.59 12.24 -11.19
C ASP A 15 -20.39 12.70 -10.36
N GLY A 16 -20.54 12.69 -9.04
CA GLY A 16 -19.45 13.02 -8.11
C GLY A 16 -18.31 12.01 -8.19
N ARG A 17 -18.62 10.72 -8.31
CA ARG A 17 -17.61 9.68 -8.55
C ARG A 17 -16.82 9.96 -9.82
N ARG A 18 -17.50 10.26 -10.95
CA ARG A 18 -16.82 10.60 -12.21
C ARG A 18 -15.92 11.82 -12.06
N ALA A 19 -16.37 12.85 -11.35
CA ALA A 19 -15.56 14.04 -11.10
C ALA A 19 -14.32 13.74 -10.26
N VAL A 20 -14.46 12.94 -9.19
CA VAL A 20 -13.33 12.54 -8.33
C VAL A 20 -12.32 11.68 -9.09
N LEU A 21 -12.78 10.71 -9.89
CA LEU A 21 -11.91 9.89 -10.72
C LEU A 21 -11.14 10.75 -11.73
N ALA A 22 -11.81 11.71 -12.38
CA ALA A 22 -11.18 12.63 -13.32
C ALA A 22 -10.10 13.49 -12.65
N GLU A 23 -10.37 14.05 -11.47
CA GLU A 23 -9.39 14.86 -10.73
C GLU A 23 -8.15 14.05 -10.32
N ILE A 24 -8.35 12.81 -9.82
CA ILE A 24 -7.22 11.94 -9.45
C ILE A 24 -6.40 11.58 -10.70
N CYS A 25 -7.06 11.27 -11.81
CA CYS A 25 -6.40 10.96 -13.08
C CYS A 25 -5.58 12.15 -13.61
N GLU A 26 -6.13 13.36 -13.56
CA GLU A 26 -5.42 14.60 -13.91
C GLU A 26 -4.19 14.81 -13.02
N ALA A 27 -4.33 14.61 -11.70
CA ALA A 27 -3.23 14.75 -10.76
C ALA A 27 -2.07 13.77 -11.03
N PHE A 28 -2.37 12.55 -11.50
CA PHE A 28 -1.36 11.57 -11.89
C PHE A 28 -0.74 11.84 -13.27
N GLY A 29 -1.55 12.25 -14.26
CA GLY A 29 -1.10 12.42 -15.64
C GLY A 29 -0.44 13.77 -15.91
N GLU A 30 -1.16 14.85 -15.69
CA GLU A 30 -0.75 16.23 -16.05
C GLU A 30 -0.35 17.06 -14.82
N GLY A 31 -0.68 16.58 -13.63
CA GLY A 31 -0.44 17.24 -12.36
C GLY A 31 0.88 16.83 -11.69
N PRO A 32 0.91 16.76 -10.35
CA PRO A 32 2.13 16.46 -9.59
C PRO A 32 2.71 15.06 -9.78
N GLY A 33 1.98 14.13 -10.39
CA GLY A 33 2.34 12.70 -10.47
C GLY A 33 2.19 11.96 -9.12
N VAL A 34 1.64 12.62 -8.10
CA VAL A 34 1.45 12.07 -6.76
C VAL A 34 0.24 12.70 -6.09
N VAL A 35 -0.52 11.88 -5.36
CA VAL A 35 -1.63 12.31 -4.50
C VAL A 35 -1.41 11.77 -3.09
N VAL A 36 -1.93 12.50 -2.10
CA VAL A 36 -1.86 12.12 -0.68
C VAL A 36 -3.24 12.17 -0.10
N PHE A 37 -3.69 11.08 0.52
CA PHE A 37 -4.98 10.97 1.19
C PHE A 37 -4.79 10.85 2.70
N LYS A 38 -5.26 11.87 3.44
CA LYS A 38 -5.25 11.86 4.90
C LYS A 38 -6.38 10.97 5.41
N ARG A 39 -6.06 10.13 6.40
CA ARG A 39 -7.02 9.24 7.08
C ARG A 39 -7.69 8.26 6.10
N ALA A 40 -6.89 7.67 5.21
CA ALA A 40 -7.36 6.66 4.26
C ALA A 40 -7.97 5.44 4.97
N TYR A 41 -7.47 5.10 6.15
CA TYR A 41 -8.14 4.23 7.11
C TYR A 41 -8.72 5.08 8.23
N GLU A 42 -10.01 4.91 8.51
CA GLU A 42 -10.66 5.51 9.67
C GLU A 42 -10.30 4.76 10.95
N ASP A 43 -10.35 3.42 10.89
CA ASP A 43 -9.84 2.53 11.92
C ASP A 43 -8.38 2.14 11.60
N THR A 44 -7.44 2.70 12.36
CA THR A 44 -6.01 2.39 12.21
C THR A 44 -5.63 1.04 12.82
N GLY A 45 -6.51 0.41 13.61
CA GLY A 45 -6.26 -0.93 14.16
C GLY A 45 -6.06 -2.00 13.08
N ILE A 46 -6.64 -1.78 11.89
CA ILE A 46 -6.41 -2.61 10.70
C ILE A 46 -4.92 -2.61 10.31
N ILE A 47 -4.28 -1.43 10.37
CA ILE A 47 -2.86 -1.26 10.06
C ILE A 47 -2.00 -1.87 11.17
N ASP A 48 -2.33 -1.61 12.44
CA ASP A 48 -1.58 -2.14 13.59
C ASP A 48 -1.57 -3.68 13.60
N ARG A 49 -2.71 -4.30 13.27
CA ARG A 49 -2.83 -5.75 13.12
C ARG A 49 -1.99 -6.26 11.94
N ALA A 50 -2.03 -5.60 10.79
CA ALA A 50 -1.18 -5.96 9.65
C ALA A 50 0.31 -5.86 9.99
N SER A 51 0.74 -4.80 10.70
CA SER A 51 2.11 -4.64 11.19
C SER A 51 2.53 -5.80 12.08
N THR A 52 1.69 -6.20 13.04
CA THR A 52 1.97 -7.35 13.92
C THR A 52 2.14 -8.66 13.13
N ILE A 53 1.29 -8.88 12.13
CA ILE A 53 1.36 -10.05 11.24
C ILE A 53 2.68 -10.04 10.44
N PHE A 54 3.04 -8.89 9.86
CA PHE A 54 4.27 -8.77 9.09
C PHE A 54 5.53 -8.94 9.95
N ASP A 55 5.54 -8.42 11.17
CA ASP A 55 6.65 -8.66 12.11
C ASP A 55 6.79 -10.16 12.43
N ALA A 56 5.68 -10.86 12.67
CA ALA A 56 5.71 -12.31 12.91
C ALA A 56 6.23 -13.10 11.68
N ILE A 57 5.85 -12.68 10.46
CA ILE A 57 6.38 -13.28 9.22
C ILE A 57 7.89 -13.05 9.11
N ILE A 58 8.37 -11.83 9.39
CA ILE A 58 9.80 -11.49 9.37
C ILE A 58 10.57 -12.35 10.38
N GLU A 59 10.07 -12.49 11.60
CA GLU A 59 10.71 -13.34 12.62
C GLU A 59 10.82 -14.81 12.17
N VAL A 60 9.77 -15.35 11.54
CA VAL A 60 9.82 -16.71 10.98
C VAL A 60 10.87 -16.79 9.87
N GLN A 61 10.94 -15.80 8.99
CA GLN A 61 11.93 -15.76 7.91
C GLN A 61 13.37 -15.67 8.44
N HIS A 62 13.61 -14.94 9.53
CA HIS A 62 14.90 -14.92 10.23
C HIS A 62 15.24 -16.27 10.84
N ARG A 63 14.31 -16.89 11.58
CA ARG A 63 14.54 -18.20 12.24
C ARG A 63 14.81 -19.33 11.26
N THR A 64 14.22 -19.26 10.07
CA THR A 64 14.28 -20.35 9.07
C THR A 64 15.24 -20.06 7.92
N SER A 65 15.87 -18.88 7.89
CA SER A 65 16.70 -18.43 6.77
C SER A 65 15.99 -18.48 5.40
N THR A 66 14.67 -18.30 5.39
CA THR A 66 13.83 -18.30 4.17
C THR A 66 13.52 -16.89 3.66
N GLY A 67 14.04 -15.86 4.33
CA GLY A 67 13.99 -14.48 3.85
C GLY A 67 14.82 -14.30 2.58
N GLY A 68 14.23 -13.68 1.56
CA GLY A 68 15.02 -13.16 0.43
C GLY A 68 15.63 -11.81 0.83
N GLY A 69 16.89 -11.56 0.47
CA GLY A 69 17.55 -10.29 0.75
C GLY A 69 16.82 -9.10 0.10
N ASP A 70 16.93 -7.93 0.73
CA ASP A 70 16.56 -6.67 0.08
C ASP A 70 17.64 -6.31 -0.96
N HIS A 71 17.24 -6.11 -2.21
CA HIS A 71 18.16 -5.70 -3.29
C HIS A 71 18.65 -4.25 -3.13
N PHE A 72 17.99 -3.46 -2.28
CA PHE A 72 18.26 -2.03 -2.12
C PHE A 72 19.11 -1.71 -0.88
N ALA A 73 19.46 -2.69 -0.06
CA ALA A 73 20.22 -2.48 1.16
C ALA A 73 21.23 -3.60 1.43
N LYS A 74 22.20 -3.32 2.31
CA LYS A 74 23.11 -4.36 2.81
C LYS A 74 22.30 -5.41 3.59
N PRO A 75 22.68 -6.71 3.55
CA PRO A 75 22.03 -7.73 4.35
C PRO A 75 21.89 -7.32 5.83
N GLY A 76 20.68 -7.43 6.38
CA GLY A 76 20.35 -7.07 7.77
C GLY A 76 19.98 -5.60 8.00
N ALA A 77 20.20 -4.70 7.04
CA ALA A 77 19.78 -3.29 7.18
C ALA A 77 18.27 -3.11 6.98
N ASN A 78 17.66 -3.92 6.11
CA ASN A 78 16.23 -3.94 5.85
C ASN A 78 15.70 -5.37 5.90
N ASP A 79 14.43 -5.50 6.28
CA ASP A 79 13.67 -6.74 6.17
C ASP A 79 12.70 -6.66 4.98
N ARG A 80 12.60 -7.77 4.23
CA ARG A 80 11.78 -7.86 3.02
C ARG A 80 10.86 -9.07 3.08
N ILE A 81 9.56 -8.83 2.92
CA ILE A 81 8.59 -9.90 2.69
C ILE A 81 8.24 -9.90 1.19
N TRP A 82 8.88 -10.79 0.45
CA TRP A 82 8.49 -11.10 -0.93
C TRP A 82 7.11 -11.75 -0.96
N ASN A 83 6.26 -11.36 -1.92
CA ASN A 83 4.87 -11.83 -2.04
C ASN A 83 4.09 -11.66 -0.72
N SER A 84 4.12 -10.45 -0.15
CA SER A 84 3.44 -10.18 1.13
C SER A 84 1.92 -10.26 1.00
N LEU A 85 1.38 -10.06 -0.21
CA LEU A 85 -0.06 -10.17 -0.48
C LEU A 85 -0.59 -11.58 -0.14
N GLU A 86 0.02 -12.63 -0.71
CA GLU A 86 -0.36 -14.02 -0.43
C GLU A 86 -0.10 -14.39 1.04
N LYS A 87 1.09 -14.05 1.55
CA LYS A 87 1.49 -14.41 2.92
C LYS A 87 0.58 -13.76 3.97
N HIS A 88 0.14 -12.52 3.75
CA HIS A 88 -0.83 -11.86 4.63
C HIS A 88 -2.18 -12.55 4.57
N CYS A 89 -2.68 -12.86 3.37
CA CYS A 89 -3.94 -13.58 3.20
C CYS A 89 -3.94 -14.95 3.88
N LEU A 90 -2.85 -15.71 3.77
CA LEU A 90 -2.71 -17.02 4.42
C LEU A 90 -2.61 -16.91 5.94
N ALA A 91 -1.97 -15.86 6.46
CA ALA A 91 -1.82 -15.66 7.91
C ALA A 91 -3.11 -15.15 8.57
N ASP A 92 -3.83 -14.24 7.90
CA ASP A 92 -5.03 -13.61 8.43
C ASP A 92 -5.96 -13.11 7.28
N PRO A 93 -6.85 -13.96 6.77
CA PRO A 93 -7.74 -13.60 5.66
C PRO A 93 -8.67 -12.42 5.96
N ALA A 94 -9.08 -12.25 7.24
CA ALA A 94 -9.98 -11.19 7.64
C ALA A 94 -9.28 -9.83 7.60
N ASN A 95 -8.10 -9.73 8.24
CA ASN A 95 -7.33 -8.50 8.18
C ASN A 95 -6.80 -8.21 6.77
N PHE A 96 -6.47 -9.24 5.98
CA PHE A 96 -6.12 -9.07 4.58
C PHE A 96 -7.23 -8.36 3.78
N ALA A 97 -8.48 -8.80 3.94
CA ALA A 97 -9.62 -8.21 3.26
C ALA A 97 -9.88 -6.76 3.71
N GLU A 98 -9.74 -6.48 5.01
CA GLU A 98 -9.87 -5.12 5.57
C GLU A 98 -8.75 -4.18 5.11
N TYR A 99 -7.51 -4.69 5.03
CA TYR A 99 -6.34 -3.92 4.64
C TYR A 99 -6.37 -3.62 3.12
N TYR A 100 -6.38 -4.64 2.26
CA TYR A 100 -6.34 -4.40 0.81
C TYR A 100 -7.68 -3.96 0.22
N GLY A 101 -8.79 -4.12 0.95
CA GLY A 101 -10.14 -3.67 0.54
C GLY A 101 -10.40 -2.17 0.75
N ASN A 102 -9.38 -1.38 1.07
CA ASN A 102 -9.53 0.06 1.34
C ASN A 102 -10.09 0.82 0.12
N ALA A 103 -11.22 1.51 0.30
CA ALA A 103 -11.94 2.18 -0.78
C ALA A 103 -11.15 3.34 -1.44
N ILE A 104 -10.27 4.01 -0.70
CA ILE A 104 -9.41 5.06 -1.24
C ILE A 104 -8.33 4.45 -2.16
N ILE A 105 -7.74 3.32 -1.74
CA ILE A 105 -6.81 2.57 -2.60
C ILE A 105 -7.53 2.16 -3.89
N ALA A 106 -8.72 1.56 -3.78
CA ALA A 106 -9.50 1.16 -4.94
C ALA A 106 -9.83 2.33 -5.88
N LEU A 107 -10.23 3.48 -5.33
CA LEU A 107 -10.58 4.67 -6.10
C LEU A 107 -9.38 5.25 -6.85
N ALA A 108 -8.21 5.34 -6.20
CA ALA A 108 -6.99 5.84 -6.83
C ALA A 108 -6.51 4.91 -7.96
N ASN A 109 -6.61 3.59 -7.76
CA ASN A 109 -6.26 2.62 -8.79
C ASN A 109 -7.25 2.65 -9.96
N GLU A 110 -8.56 2.74 -9.71
CA GLU A 110 -9.56 2.84 -10.76
C GLU A 110 -9.39 4.11 -11.60
N ALA A 111 -9.06 5.24 -10.98
CA ALA A 111 -8.83 6.49 -11.69
C ALA A 111 -7.68 6.40 -12.70
N TRP A 112 -6.62 5.65 -12.38
CA TRP A 112 -5.41 5.56 -13.19
C TRP A 112 -5.37 4.34 -14.13
N LEU A 113 -5.73 3.17 -13.62
CA LEU A 113 -5.62 1.87 -14.31
C LEU A 113 -6.96 1.35 -14.83
N GLY A 114 -8.07 1.94 -14.40
CA GLY A 114 -9.42 1.46 -14.69
C GLY A 114 -9.91 0.36 -13.74
N PRO A 115 -11.14 -0.14 -13.96
CA PRO A 115 -11.84 -1.02 -13.00
C PRO A 115 -11.23 -2.42 -12.86
N SER A 116 -10.34 -2.81 -13.77
CA SER A 116 -9.71 -4.14 -13.82
C SER A 116 -8.29 -4.16 -13.28
N TYR A 117 -7.93 -3.19 -12.43
CA TYR A 117 -6.61 -3.16 -11.80
C TYR A 117 -6.34 -4.43 -10.97
N GLN A 118 -5.07 -4.77 -10.80
CA GLN A 118 -4.62 -5.87 -9.96
C GLN A 118 -3.71 -5.35 -8.86
N MET A 119 -3.74 -6.04 -7.71
CA MET A 119 -2.88 -5.72 -6.57
C MET A 119 -1.75 -6.72 -6.48
N THR A 120 -0.54 -6.22 -6.24
CA THR A 120 0.59 -6.98 -5.72
C THR A 120 1.20 -6.20 -4.57
N ALA A 121 1.82 -6.89 -3.63
CA ALA A 121 2.41 -6.24 -2.45
C ALA A 121 3.70 -6.93 -2.02
N GLN A 122 4.63 -6.11 -1.55
CA GLN A 122 5.85 -6.53 -0.90
C GLN A 122 6.11 -5.58 0.28
N VAL A 123 6.38 -6.10 1.47
CA VAL A 123 6.72 -5.28 2.63
C VAL A 123 8.21 -5.00 2.62
N ASN A 124 8.59 -3.73 2.78
CA ASN A 124 9.95 -3.30 3.09
C ASN A 124 9.96 -2.63 4.46
N ARG A 125 10.74 -3.16 5.41
CA ARG A 125 10.95 -2.54 6.72
C ARG A 125 12.39 -2.06 6.82
N VAL A 126 12.57 -0.75 6.97
CA VAL A 126 13.88 -0.14 7.20
C VAL A 126 14.18 -0.19 8.69
N ASN A 127 15.26 -0.86 9.08
CA ASN A 127 15.65 -0.96 10.49
C ASN A 127 16.40 0.30 10.95
N PRO A 128 16.45 0.58 12.26
CA PRO A 128 17.25 1.68 12.79
C PRO A 128 18.69 1.65 12.26
N GLY A 129 19.18 2.79 11.77
CA GLY A 129 20.48 2.90 11.12
C GLY A 129 20.49 2.60 9.61
N GLY A 130 19.33 2.32 9.01
CA GLY A 130 19.17 2.19 7.57
C GLY A 130 19.54 3.47 6.82
N SER A 131 20.27 3.31 5.70
CA SER A 131 20.63 4.42 4.82
C SER A 131 19.45 4.89 3.99
N ALA A 132 19.47 6.16 3.57
CA ALA A 132 18.56 6.65 2.55
C ALA A 132 18.71 5.87 1.24
N GLN A 133 17.59 5.58 0.56
CA GLN A 133 17.60 4.99 -0.77
C GLN A 133 18.04 6.03 -1.81
N SER A 134 18.71 5.56 -2.86
CA SER A 134 18.97 6.38 -4.05
C SER A 134 17.65 6.74 -4.73
N ALA A 135 17.53 7.99 -5.19
CA ALA A 135 16.36 8.44 -5.94
C ALA A 135 16.19 7.60 -7.21
N HIS A 136 14.99 7.08 -7.43
CA HIS A 136 14.60 6.30 -8.59
C HIS A 136 13.10 6.49 -8.88
N ARG A 137 12.62 5.88 -9.97
CA ARG A 137 11.19 5.78 -10.29
C ARG A 137 10.81 4.32 -10.29
N ASP A 138 9.69 4.02 -9.65
CA ASP A 138 9.03 2.72 -9.79
C ASP A 138 8.38 2.69 -11.18
N TYR A 139 9.07 2.11 -12.16
CA TYR A 139 8.51 1.83 -13.48
C TYR A 139 8.48 0.31 -13.65
N HIS A 140 7.29 -0.25 -13.71
CA HIS A 140 7.02 -1.64 -14.05
C HIS A 140 6.04 -1.68 -15.22
#